data_AF-A0A366SGN3-F1
#
_entry.id   AF-A0A366SGN3-F1
#
_cell.length_a   1.000
_cell.length_b   1.000
_cell.length_c   1.000
_cell.angle_alpha   90.00
_cell.angle_beta   90.00
_cell.angle_gamma   90.00
#
_symmetry.space_group_name_H-M   'P 1'
#
loop_
_entity.id
_entity.type
_entity.pdbx_description
1 polymer ?
#
loop_
_entity_poly.entity_id
_entity_poly.type
_entity_poly.pdbx_seq_one_letter_code
_entity_poly.pdbx_strand_id
1 'polypeptide(L)'
;MDKFSEKSLLSLGKFYVYALIDPRSNAIFYIGKGTKNRVFEHEKESLTSPDSEKLKLQIISEIHAAGLEVRKIIINSNLTEAQAFAAEASLINAFNYVNDIKSTNIVSGHHSSGALTVEEFE
;
A
#
# COMPACT_ATOMS: atom_id res chain seq x y z
N MET A 1 7.87 13.27 9.00
CA MET A 1 6.48 13.58 9.43
C MET A 1 5.86 12.27 9.88
N ASP A 2 5.31 12.23 11.08
CA ASP A 2 4.90 11.02 11.80
C ASP A 2 3.37 10.91 12.01
N LYS A 3 2.62 11.97 11.69
CA LYS A 3 1.15 12.00 11.72
C LYS A 3 0.58 13.11 10.86
N PHE A 4 -0.70 12.98 10.49
CA PHE A 4 -1.48 14.05 9.89
C PHE A 4 -1.89 15.10 10.92
N SER A 5 -2.06 16.35 10.48
CA SER A 5 -2.73 17.38 11.28
C SER A 5 -4.24 17.13 11.34
N GLU A 6 -4.94 17.69 12.33
CA GLU A 6 -6.40 17.55 12.44
C GLU A 6 -7.13 18.01 11.17
N LYS A 7 -6.70 19.14 10.58
CA LYS A 7 -7.22 19.63 9.30
C LYS A 7 -7.02 18.61 8.17
N SER A 8 -5.86 17.96 8.14
CA SER A 8 -5.56 16.95 7.12
C SER A 8 -6.39 15.69 7.32
N LEU A 9 -6.61 15.26 8.57
CA LEU A 9 -7.46 14.12 8.90
C LEU A 9 -8.92 14.34 8.48
N LEU A 10 -9.43 15.56 8.64
CA LEU A 10 -10.77 15.92 8.15
C LEU A 10 -10.87 15.79 6.63
N SER A 11 -9.89 16.32 5.88
CA SER A 11 -9.86 16.23 4.41
C SER A 11 -9.60 14.81 3.91
N LEU A 12 -8.83 14.01 4.65
CA LEU A 12 -8.52 12.62 4.32
C LEU A 12 -9.76 11.72 4.41
N GLY A 13 -10.72 12.12 5.24
CA GLY A 13 -11.94 11.36 5.51
C GLY A 13 -11.68 10.09 6.31
N LYS A 14 -12.70 9.22 6.37
CA LYS A 14 -12.67 8.03 7.22
C LYS A 14 -11.75 6.94 6.69
N PHE A 15 -11.79 6.69 5.37
CA PHE A 15 -10.93 5.73 4.69
C PHE A 15 -10.20 6.38 3.51
N TYR A 16 -9.01 5.87 3.25
CA TYR A 16 -8.16 6.30 2.14
C TYR A 16 -7.32 5.12 1.65
N VAL A 17 -6.74 5.26 0.46
CA VAL A 17 -5.75 4.33 -0.09
C VAL A 17 -4.43 5.07 -0.22
N TYR A 18 -3.34 4.43 0.18
CA TYR A 18 -1.99 4.97 0.16
C TYR A 18 -1.00 3.98 -0.43
N ALA A 19 0.18 4.46 -0.78
CA ALA A 19 1.31 3.64 -1.20
C ALA A 19 2.62 4.03 -0.52
N LEU A 20 3.50 3.04 -0.38
CA LEU A 20 4.89 3.21 0.03
C LEU A 20 5.79 3.02 -1.19
N ILE A 21 6.74 3.95 -1.34
CA ILE A 21 7.63 4.05 -2.49
C ILE A 21 9.07 3.96 -2.00
N ASP A 22 9.86 3.11 -2.67
CA ASP A 22 11.31 3.09 -2.50
C ASP A 22 11.89 4.33 -3.21
N PRO A 23 12.49 5.29 -2.48
CA PRO A 23 13.01 6.51 -3.09
C PRO A 23 14.20 6.27 -4.03
N ARG A 24 14.86 5.09 -3.96
CA ARG A 24 16.02 4.73 -4.78
C ARG A 24 15.62 4.39 -6.22
N SER A 25 14.47 3.72 -6.38
CA SER A 25 13.95 3.26 -7.67
C SER A 25 12.68 4.00 -8.12
N ASN A 26 12.05 4.78 -7.23
CA ASN A 26 10.69 5.30 -7.36
C ASN A 26 9.61 4.21 -7.57
N ALA A 27 9.90 2.96 -7.21
CA ALA A 27 8.94 1.86 -7.32
C ALA A 27 7.98 1.84 -6.12
N ILE A 28 6.69 1.63 -6.39
CA ILE A 28 5.70 1.32 -5.36
C ILE A 28 5.90 -0.14 -4.96
N PHE A 29 6.22 -0.38 -3.68
CA PHE A 29 6.41 -1.74 -3.15
C PHE A 29 5.29 -2.20 -2.21
N TYR A 30 4.41 -1.27 -1.83
CA TYR A 30 3.27 -1.54 -0.97
C TYR A 30 2.11 -0.60 -1.28
N ILE A 31 0.89 -1.15 -1.27
CA ILE A 31 -0.37 -0.43 -1.41
C ILE A 31 -1.26 -0.87 -0.26
N GLY A 32 -1.94 0.06 0.40
CA GLY A 32 -2.79 -0.29 1.53
C GLY A 32 -3.97 0.64 1.70
N LYS A 33 -5.05 0.12 2.29
CA LYS A 33 -6.12 0.95 2.86
C LYS A 33 -5.78 1.42 4.27
N GLY A 34 -6.06 2.70 4.52
CA GLY A 34 -5.73 3.40 5.75
C GLY A 34 -6.95 4.04 6.41
N THR A 35 -6.88 4.21 7.73
CA THR A 35 -7.72 5.15 8.48
C THR A 35 -6.80 5.96 9.41
N LYS A 36 -7.17 7.21 9.73
CA LYS A 36 -6.37 8.10 10.58
C LYS A 36 -4.88 8.13 10.15
N ASN A 37 -3.95 7.83 11.05
CA ASN A 37 -2.51 7.87 10.82
C ASN A 37 -1.91 6.52 10.38
N ARG A 38 -2.73 5.55 9.95
CA ARG A 38 -2.29 4.19 9.58
C ARG A 38 -1.09 4.18 8.61
N VAL A 39 -1.03 5.10 7.65
CA VAL A 39 0.11 5.25 6.72
C VAL A 39 1.47 5.48 7.41
N PHE A 40 1.47 6.03 8.63
CA PHE A 40 2.68 6.25 9.45
C PHE A 40 2.91 5.13 10.47
N GLU A 41 1.86 4.41 10.87
CA GLU A 41 1.92 3.38 11.92
C GLU A 41 2.44 2.03 11.40
N HIS A 42 2.30 1.77 10.10
CA HIS A 42 2.72 0.50 9.47
C HIS A 42 4.22 0.20 9.51
N GLU A 43 5.07 1.20 9.79
CA GLU A 43 6.49 0.96 10.05
C GLU A 43 6.73 0.29 11.41
N LYS A 44 5.73 0.29 12.30
CA LYS A 44 5.84 -0.17 13.70
C LYS A 44 5.10 -1.48 13.99
N GLU A 45 4.06 -1.83 13.22
CA GLU A 45 3.37 -3.12 13.32
C GLU A 45 4.17 -4.20 12.56
N SER A 46 5.29 -4.59 13.15
CA SER A 46 5.96 -5.86 12.88
C SER A 46 5.62 -6.76 14.05
N LEU A 47 5.06 -7.96 13.83
CA LEU A 47 5.37 -9.19 14.59
C LEU A 47 4.33 -10.32 14.45
N THR A 48 3.21 -10.20 13.73
CA THR A 48 2.13 -11.22 13.86
C THR A 48 1.50 -11.87 12.61
N SER A 49 1.93 -11.66 11.35
CA SER A 49 1.63 -12.54 10.17
C SER A 49 2.39 -12.11 8.88
N PRO A 50 1.97 -12.52 7.65
CA PRO A 50 2.57 -13.46 6.67
C PRO A 50 3.87 -13.00 5.98
N ASP A 51 4.46 -13.83 5.08
CA ASP A 51 5.68 -13.54 4.29
C ASP A 51 5.67 -12.17 3.58
N SER A 52 4.49 -11.67 3.24
CA SER A 52 4.21 -10.33 2.71
C SER A 52 4.76 -9.20 3.61
N GLU A 53 4.54 -9.30 4.91
CA GLU A 53 5.02 -8.32 5.88
C GLU A 53 6.53 -8.38 6.03
N LYS A 54 7.13 -9.57 5.93
CA LYS A 54 8.58 -9.75 6.01
C LYS A 54 9.30 -9.05 4.85
N LEU A 55 8.79 -9.19 3.62
CA LEU A 55 9.38 -8.54 2.44
C LEU A 55 9.21 -7.01 2.50
N LYS A 56 8.04 -6.53 2.93
CA LYS A 56 7.79 -5.10 3.20
C LYS A 56 8.82 -4.54 4.18
N LEU A 57 8.97 -5.17 5.35
CA LEU A 57 9.90 -4.74 6.40
C LEU A 57 11.36 -4.81 5.95
N GLN A 58 11.72 -5.81 5.14
CA GLN A 58 13.05 -5.89 4.56
C GLN A 58 13.34 -4.69 3.65
N ILE A 59 12.43 -4.34 2.73
CA ILE A 59 12.60 -3.18 1.84
C ILE A 59 12.73 -1.89 2.67
N ILE A 60 11.88 -1.71 3.69
CA ILE A 60 11.96 -0.55 4.60
C ILE A 60 13.33 -0.50 5.29
N SER A 61 13.81 -1.63 5.81
CA SER A 61 15.12 -1.73 6.45
C SER A 61 16.27 -1.41 5.48
N GLU A 62 16.19 -1.85 4.23
CA GLU A 62 17.20 -1.55 3.21
C GLU A 62 17.22 -0.07 2.82
N ILE A 63 16.05 0.58 2.76
CA ILE A 63 15.92 2.01 2.52
C ILE A 63 16.57 2.80 3.67
N HIS A 64 16.26 2.44 4.92
CA HIS A 64 16.86 3.08 6.10
C HIS A 64 18.36 2.83 6.20
N ALA A 65 18.84 1.62 5.86
CA ALA A 65 20.27 1.31 5.83
C ALA A 65 21.04 2.15 4.80
N ALA A 66 20.37 2.62 3.74
CA ALA A 66 20.92 3.56 2.77
C ALA A 66 20.88 5.03 3.24
N GLY A 67 20.42 5.31 4.48
CA GLY A 67 20.26 6.67 5.00
C GLY A 67 19.09 7.44 4.37
N LEU A 68 18.14 6.73 3.77
CA LEU A 68 16.97 7.29 3.10
C LEU A 68 15.69 6.98 3.90
N GLU A 69 14.62 7.71 3.61
CA GLU A 69 13.32 7.53 4.22
C GLU A 69 12.31 7.00 3.21
N VAL A 70 11.42 6.11 3.65
CA VAL A 70 10.33 5.58 2.82
C VAL A 70 9.40 6.73 2.40
N ARG A 71 9.20 6.90 1.10
CA ARG A 71 8.27 7.91 0.58
C ARG A 71 6.85 7.36 0.69
N LYS A 72 5.95 8.17 1.25
CA LYS A 72 4.55 7.84 1.50
C LYS A 72 3.66 8.74 0.65
N ILE A 73 2.68 8.17 -0.06
CA ILE A 73 1.71 8.95 -0.86
C ILE A 73 0.27 8.54 -0.56
N ILE A 74 -0.65 9.50 -0.61
CA ILE A 74 -2.10 9.22 -0.63
C ILE A 74 -2.54 9.13 -2.09
N ILE A 75 -3.10 7.99 -2.47
CA ILE A 75 -3.60 7.74 -3.83
C ILE A 75 -5.04 8.25 -3.97
N ASN A 76 -5.87 7.94 -2.98
CA ASN A 76 -7.26 8.35 -2.95
C ASN A 76 -7.74 8.54 -1.50
N SER A 77 -8.65 9.47 -1.27
CA SER A 77 -9.10 9.89 0.06
C SER A 77 -10.61 10.15 0.10
N ASN A 78 -11.15 10.33 1.30
CA ASN A 78 -12.58 10.56 1.54
C ASN A 78 -13.47 9.45 0.99
N LEU A 79 -13.07 8.21 1.25
CA LEU A 79 -13.74 7.01 0.78
C LEU A 79 -14.61 6.39 1.87
N THR A 80 -15.64 5.67 1.45
CA THR A 80 -16.25 4.61 2.27
C THR A 80 -15.31 3.41 2.35
N GLU A 81 -15.53 2.52 3.30
CA GLU A 81 -14.71 1.31 3.43
C GLU A 81 -14.76 0.44 2.17
N ALA A 82 -15.95 0.24 1.61
CA ALA A 82 -16.14 -0.55 0.39
C ALA A 82 -15.41 0.07 -0.81
N GLN A 83 -15.43 1.39 -0.94
CA GLN A 83 -14.69 2.10 -1.98
C GLN A 83 -13.17 1.97 -1.79
N ALA A 84 -12.67 2.13 -0.57
CA ALA A 84 -11.25 1.97 -0.28
C ALA A 84 -10.78 0.54 -0.56
N PHE A 85 -11.59 -0.46 -0.20
CA PHE A 85 -11.31 -1.87 -0.46
C PHE A 85 -11.27 -2.19 -1.96
N ALA A 86 -12.28 -1.74 -2.73
CA ALA A 86 -12.31 -1.95 -4.18
C ALA A 86 -11.14 -1.23 -4.88
N ALA A 87 -10.80 -0.01 -4.45
CA ALA A 87 -9.68 0.75 -4.99
C ALA A 87 -8.33 0.08 -4.69
N GLU A 88 -8.12 -0.37 -3.45
CA GLU A 88 -6.93 -1.14 -3.04
C GLU A 88 -6.77 -2.40 -3.90
N ALA A 89 -7.82 -3.21 -4.04
CA ALA A 89 -7.79 -4.42 -4.85
C ALA A 89 -7.48 -4.14 -6.32
N SER A 90 -8.10 -3.10 -6.89
CA SER A 90 -7.88 -2.70 -8.29
C SER A 90 -6.44 -2.27 -8.54
N LEU A 91 -5.88 -1.47 -7.62
CA LEU A 91 -4.50 -1.01 -7.71
C LEU A 91 -3.52 -2.17 -7.56
N ILE A 92 -3.70 -3.05 -6.58
CA ILE A 92 -2.83 -4.23 -6.40
C ILE A 92 -2.83 -5.09 -7.67
N ASN A 93 -4.00 -5.36 -8.24
CA ASN A 93 -4.12 -6.13 -9.48
C ASN A 93 -3.36 -5.46 -10.63
N ALA A 94 -3.58 -4.16 -10.86
CA ALA A 94 -2.92 -3.42 -11.93
C ALA A 94 -1.39 -3.36 -11.75
N PHE A 95 -0.91 -3.09 -10.54
CA PHE A 95 0.52 -3.01 -10.26
C PHE A 95 1.23 -4.36 -10.36
N ASN A 96 0.60 -5.44 -9.91
CA ASN A 96 1.11 -6.81 -10.08
C ASN A 96 1.23 -7.18 -11.56
N TYR A 97 0.23 -6.82 -12.36
CA TYR A 97 0.22 -7.13 -13.78
C TYR A 97 1.30 -6.38 -14.57
N VAL A 98 1.46 -5.07 -14.32
CA VAL A 98 2.37 -4.23 -15.11
C VAL A 98 3.84 -4.44 -14.74
N ASN A 99 4.15 -4.68 -13.46
CA ASN A 99 5.54 -4.62 -13.02
C ASN A 99 6.22 -5.99 -12.90
N ASP A 100 5.51 -7.12 -13.09
CA ASP A 100 5.94 -8.45 -12.62
C ASP A 100 6.43 -8.44 -11.15
N ILE A 101 6.11 -7.35 -10.44
CA ILE A 101 6.35 -7.19 -9.02
C ILE A 101 5.27 -8.06 -8.44
N LYS A 102 5.68 -9.17 -7.81
CA LYS A 102 4.89 -9.75 -6.74
C LYS A 102 4.73 -8.66 -5.69
N SER A 103 3.74 -7.76 -5.82
CA SER A 103 3.52 -6.72 -4.83
C SER A 103 3.35 -7.46 -3.54
N THR A 104 4.08 -7.03 -2.51
CA THR A 104 4.22 -7.78 -1.26
C THR A 104 2.85 -8.17 -0.66
N ASN A 105 1.75 -7.53 -1.05
CA ASN A 105 0.36 -7.91 -0.77
C ASN A 105 -0.18 -9.27 -1.28
N ILE A 106 0.59 -10.16 -1.92
CA ILE A 106 0.08 -11.48 -2.39
C ILE A 106 -0.17 -12.49 -1.25
N VAL A 107 -0.54 -12.03 -0.06
CA VAL A 107 -1.22 -12.85 0.94
C VAL A 107 -2.18 -11.93 1.69
N SER A 108 -3.38 -11.67 1.13
CA SER A 108 -4.60 -11.20 1.84
C SER A 108 -5.61 -10.47 0.94
N GLY A 109 -5.40 -10.37 -0.37
CA GLY A 109 -6.50 -10.13 -1.30
C GLY A 109 -7.39 -11.37 -1.36
N HIS A 110 -8.16 -11.68 -0.32
CA HIS A 110 -9.07 -12.83 -0.26
C HIS A 110 -10.17 -12.80 -1.35
N HIS A 111 -10.18 -11.80 -2.23
CA HIS A 111 -11.26 -11.51 -3.17
C HIS A 111 -10.83 -10.89 -4.52
N SER A 112 -9.54 -10.89 -4.91
CA SER A 112 -9.15 -10.37 -6.22
C SER A 112 -8.48 -11.44 -7.10
N SER A 113 -9.09 -11.71 -8.26
CA SER A 113 -8.67 -12.74 -9.21
C SER A 113 -7.40 -12.42 -10.00
N GLY A 114 -6.57 -11.48 -9.52
CA GLY A 114 -5.51 -10.86 -10.31
C GLY A 114 -6.06 -9.97 -11.43
N ALA A 115 -5.17 -9.32 -12.18
CA ALA A 115 -5.54 -8.68 -13.45
C ALA A 115 -5.30 -9.66 -14.60
N LEU A 116 -6.20 -9.62 -15.58
CA LEU A 116 -6.24 -10.51 -16.73
C LEU A 116 -6.16 -9.68 -18.01
N THR A 117 -5.62 -10.26 -19.07
CA THR A 117 -5.85 -9.78 -20.44
C THR A 117 -7.33 -9.90 -20.80
N VAL A 118 -7.76 -9.20 -21.86
CA VAL A 118 -9.14 -9.32 -22.33
C VAL A 118 -9.43 -10.75 -22.80
N GLU A 119 -8.45 -11.39 -23.43
CA GLU A 119 -8.52 -12.77 -23.92
C GLU A 119 -8.61 -13.82 -22.80
N GLU A 120 -8.03 -13.55 -21.63
CA GLU A 120 -8.14 -14.44 -20.46
C GLU A 120 -9.43 -14.23 -19.66
N PHE A 121 -10.11 -13.09 -19.86
CA PHE A 121 -11.34 -12.75 -19.16
C PHE A 121 -12.59 -13.29 -19.86
N GLU A 122 -12.58 -13.31 -21.21
CA GLU A 122 -13.61 -13.93 -22.04
C GLU A 122 -13.57 -15.47 -21.97
#